data_AF-A0A1H5SHZ7-F1
#
_entry.id   AF-A0A1H5SHZ7-F1
#
_cell.length_a   1.000
_cell.length_b   1.000
_cell.length_c   1.000
_cell.angle_alpha   90.00
_cell.angle_beta   90.00
_cell.angle_gamma   90.00
#
_symmetry.space_group_name_H-M   'P 1'
#
loop_
_entity.id
_entity.type
_entity.pdbx_description
1 polymer ?
#
loop_
_entity_poly.entity_id
_entity_poly.type
_entity_poly.pdbx_seq_one_letter_code
_entity_poly.pdbx_strand_id
1 'polypeptide(L)'
;MKEGELFFYDDKEGKPLAIDRHIGMRPIIAVGNSDGDFQMLEYTTAGDGPRLGVYIHHTDADHEWAYDREGHIGVLNRGLDEAEQRGWLVVDMARDWKRVFTGAAD
;
A
#
# COMPACT_ATOMS: atom_id res chain seq x y z
N MET A 1 27.57 24.43 -9.96
CA MET A 1 27.30 23.05 -9.50
C MET A 1 25.82 22.82 -9.69
N LYS A 2 25.42 21.79 -10.44
CA LYS A 2 24.00 21.46 -10.60
C LYS A 2 23.58 20.80 -9.30
N GLU A 3 22.65 21.42 -8.57
CA GLU A 3 22.02 20.82 -7.40
C GLU A 3 21.52 19.42 -7.79
N GLY A 4 21.76 18.43 -6.93
CA GLY A 4 21.30 17.07 -7.16
C GLY A 4 19.78 17.06 -7.19
N GLU A 5 19.20 17.26 -8.36
CA GLU A 5 17.77 17.09 -8.60
C GLU A 5 17.40 15.68 -8.14
N LEU A 6 16.45 15.58 -7.22
CA LEU A 6 15.78 14.32 -6.94
C LEU A 6 15.19 13.83 -8.27
N PHE A 7 15.87 12.88 -8.92
CA PHE A 7 15.45 12.35 -10.21
C PHE A 7 14.11 11.60 -10.14
N PHE A 8 13.73 11.14 -8.94
CA PHE A 8 12.55 10.33 -8.72
C PHE A 8 12.07 10.37 -7.26
N TYR A 9 10.77 10.56 -7.04
CA TYR A 9 10.13 10.48 -5.73
C TYR A 9 9.12 9.34 -5.78
N ASP A 10 9.43 8.19 -5.18
CA ASP A 10 8.62 6.97 -5.23
C ASP A 10 7.55 6.92 -4.13
N ASP A 11 6.78 8.00 -4.02
CA ASP A 11 5.70 8.09 -3.05
C ASP A 11 4.47 8.78 -3.65
N LYS A 12 3.28 8.37 -3.21
CA LYS A 12 1.98 8.87 -3.68
C LYS A 12 1.86 8.81 -5.21
N GLU A 13 1.65 9.95 -5.84
CA GLU A 13 1.51 10.15 -7.29
C GLU A 13 2.78 9.77 -8.07
N GLY A 14 3.93 9.73 -7.39
CA GLY A 14 5.17 9.26 -7.98
C GLY A 14 5.17 7.77 -8.28
N LYS A 15 4.49 6.95 -7.48
CA LYS A 15 4.49 5.48 -7.64
C LYS A 15 3.94 5.03 -9.00
N PRO A 16 2.78 5.50 -9.50
CA PRO A 16 2.33 5.19 -10.85
C PRO A 16 3.33 5.58 -11.94
N LEU A 17 3.99 6.73 -11.80
CA LEU A 17 5.02 7.18 -12.74
C LEU A 17 6.26 6.27 -12.69
N ALA A 18 6.60 5.75 -11.50
CA ALA A 18 7.69 4.78 -11.30
C ALA A 18 7.43 3.52 -12.09
N ILE A 19 6.21 2.99 -11.92
CA ILE A 19 5.74 1.76 -12.54
C ILE A 19 5.79 1.89 -14.06
N ASP A 20 5.20 2.95 -14.61
CA ASP A 20 5.20 3.16 -16.05
C ASP A 20 6.63 3.32 -16.60
N ARG A 21 7.48 4.10 -15.91
CA ARG A 21 8.86 4.35 -16.35
C ARG A 21 9.77 3.11 -16.29
N HIS A 22 9.68 2.32 -15.24
CA HIS A 22 10.63 1.22 -14.99
C HIS A 22 10.10 -0.13 -15.46
N ILE A 23 8.79 -0.35 -15.40
CA ILE A 23 8.15 -1.61 -15.79
C ILE A 23 7.53 -1.49 -17.19
N GLY A 24 7.02 -0.31 -17.56
CA GLY A 24 6.38 -0.09 -18.87
C GLY A 24 5.01 -0.75 -19.01
N MET A 25 4.42 -1.21 -17.91
CA MET A 25 3.17 -1.96 -17.91
C MET A 25 2.41 -1.77 -16.60
N ARG A 26 1.09 -1.60 -16.71
CA ARG A 26 0.19 -1.55 -15.56
C ARG A 26 0.09 -2.91 -14.86
N PRO A 27 0.38 -3.01 -13.55
CA PRO A 27 0.23 -4.24 -12.79
C PRO A 27 -1.21 -4.78 -12.82
N ILE A 28 -1.36 -6.07 -12.52
CA ILE A 28 -2.68 -6.70 -12.28
C ILE A 28 -3.01 -6.75 -10.78
N ILE A 29 -2.01 -6.62 -9.91
CA ILE A 29 -2.15 -6.68 -8.45
C ILE A 29 -1.24 -5.62 -7.82
N ALA A 30 -1.74 -4.90 -6.82
CA ALA A 30 -0.95 -4.00 -5.97
C ALA A 30 -1.33 -4.20 -4.50
N VAL A 31 -0.32 -4.14 -3.63
CA VAL A 31 -0.46 -4.25 -2.17
C VAL A 31 0.20 -3.05 -1.54
N GLY A 32 -0.51 -2.35 -0.67
CA GLY A 32 -0.01 -1.21 0.10
C GLY A 32 -0.42 -1.30 1.56
N ASN A 33 0.03 -0.34 2.37
CA ASN A 33 -0.35 -0.24 3.79
C ASN A 33 -0.59 1.20 4.25
N SER A 34 -0.50 2.17 3.34
CA SER A 34 -0.67 3.59 3.67
C SER A 34 -1.40 4.38 2.57
N ASP A 35 -1.82 5.60 2.88
CA ASP A 35 -2.36 6.54 1.89
C ASP A 35 -1.31 6.95 0.85
N GLY A 36 -0.01 6.74 1.13
CA GLY A 36 1.06 6.88 0.15
C GLY A 36 1.01 5.84 -0.98
N ASP A 37 0.22 4.77 -0.82
CA ASP A 37 -0.01 3.73 -1.81
C ASP A 37 -1.28 3.95 -2.63
N PHE A 38 -2.09 4.94 -2.28
CA PHE A 38 -3.42 5.12 -2.84
C PHE A 38 -3.40 5.18 -4.37
N GLN A 39 -2.56 6.05 -4.95
CA GLN A 39 -2.48 6.21 -6.39
C GLN A 39 -1.89 4.97 -7.08
N MET A 40 -1.03 4.19 -6.39
CA MET A 40 -0.51 2.92 -6.92
C MET A 40 -1.64 1.89 -7.04
N LEU A 41 -2.48 1.76 -6.00
CA LEU A 41 -3.64 0.86 -6.04
C LEU A 41 -4.65 1.34 -7.09
N GLU A 42 -4.95 2.64 -7.13
CA GLU A 42 -5.85 3.24 -8.12
C GLU A 42 -5.37 3.02 -9.55
N TYR A 43 -4.10 3.30 -9.83
CA TYR A 43 -3.51 3.02 -11.13
C TYR A 43 -3.60 1.53 -11.47
N THR A 44 -3.32 0.64 -10.52
CA THR A 44 -3.37 -0.80 -10.78
C THR A 44 -4.78 -1.31 -11.08
N THR A 45 -5.79 -0.83 -10.35
CA THR A 45 -7.17 -1.34 -10.45
C THR A 45 -8.06 -0.59 -11.44
N ALA A 46 -7.62 0.56 -11.98
CA ALA A 46 -8.41 1.33 -12.95
C ALA A 46 -8.38 0.77 -14.39
N GLY A 47 -7.69 -0.35 -14.64
CA GLY A 47 -7.66 -1.02 -15.94
C GLY A 47 -8.74 -2.09 -16.10
N ASP A 48 -9.01 -2.49 -17.34
CA ASP A 48 -9.97 -3.55 -17.62
C ASP A 48 -9.49 -4.95 -17.16
N GLY A 49 -10.47 -5.83 -16.95
CA GLY A 49 -10.27 -7.23 -16.58
C GLY A 49 -10.06 -7.45 -15.07
N PRO A 50 -9.74 -8.69 -14.65
CA PRO A 50 -9.48 -9.00 -13.24
C PRO A 50 -8.27 -8.24 -12.71
N ARG A 51 -8.46 -7.44 -11.66
CA ARG A 51 -7.43 -6.67 -10.95
C ARG A 51 -7.64 -6.80 -9.44
N LEU A 52 -6.58 -6.65 -8.67
CA LEU A 52 -6.63 -6.72 -7.21
C LEU A 52 -5.86 -5.57 -6.56
N GLY A 53 -6.53 -4.79 -5.72
CA GLY A 53 -5.91 -3.87 -4.79
C GLY A 53 -6.05 -4.41 -3.38
N VAL A 54 -4.98 -4.39 -2.60
CA VAL A 54 -4.98 -4.85 -1.21
C VAL A 54 -4.32 -3.81 -0.31
N TYR A 55 -4.98 -3.48 0.80
CA TYR A 55 -4.39 -2.81 1.94
C TYR A 55 -4.10 -3.80 3.06
N ILE A 56 -2.91 -3.72 3.65
CA ILE A 56 -2.58 -4.37 4.91
C ILE A 56 -2.87 -3.37 6.04
N HIS A 57 -3.88 -3.66 6.85
CA HIS A 57 -4.24 -2.85 8.01
C HIS A 57 -3.55 -3.44 9.24
N HIS A 58 -2.61 -2.66 9.79
CA HIS A 58 -1.87 -2.97 10.99
C HIS A 58 -2.75 -2.81 12.22
N THR A 59 -3.43 -3.89 12.61
CA THR A 59 -4.39 -3.95 13.74
C THR A 59 -3.88 -4.76 14.94
N ASP A 60 -2.72 -5.41 14.81
CA ASP A 60 -2.21 -6.38 15.80
C ASP A 60 -1.16 -5.76 16.71
N ALA A 61 -1.59 -5.16 17.82
CA ALA A 61 -0.67 -4.59 18.83
C ALA A 61 0.06 -5.65 19.68
N ASP A 62 -0.39 -6.91 19.65
CA ASP A 62 0.17 -7.97 20.49
C ASP A 62 1.35 -8.66 19.81
N HIS A 63 1.26 -8.84 18.48
CA HIS A 63 2.29 -9.50 17.69
C HIS A 63 3.05 -8.55 16.76
N GLU A 64 2.53 -7.36 16.49
CA GLU A 64 3.17 -6.32 15.69
C GLU A 64 2.82 -4.93 16.28
N TRP A 65 2.38 -3.99 15.47
CA TRP A 65 1.95 -2.65 15.86
C TRP A 65 0.51 -2.44 15.40
N ALA A 66 -0.26 -1.67 16.18
CA ALA A 66 -1.56 -1.18 15.76
C ALA A 66 -1.45 0.31 15.42
N TYR A 67 -1.65 0.67 14.14
CA TYR A 67 -1.65 2.05 13.67
C TYR A 67 -2.44 2.20 12.37
N ASP A 68 -3.09 3.35 12.20
CA ASP A 68 -3.81 3.70 10.97
C ASP A 68 -3.94 5.20 10.73
N ARG A 69 -4.92 5.89 11.32
CA ARG A 69 -5.32 7.26 10.98
C ARG A 69 -4.48 8.33 11.68
N GLU A 70 -3.91 7.99 12.82
CA GLU A 70 -3.15 8.91 13.66
C GLU A 70 -1.65 8.64 13.52
N GLY A 71 -0.87 9.67 13.18
CA GLY A 71 0.59 9.58 13.15
C GLY A 71 1.25 10.35 12.00
N HIS A 72 2.56 10.16 11.87
CA HIS A 72 3.38 10.74 10.80
C HIS A 72 3.92 9.70 9.81
N ILE A 73 3.85 8.42 10.17
CA ILE A 73 4.39 7.29 9.40
C ILE A 73 3.25 6.30 9.17
N GLY A 74 3.11 5.79 7.94
CA GLY A 74 2.16 4.73 7.64
C GLY A 74 0.69 5.12 7.78
N VAL A 75 0.36 6.42 7.70
CA VAL A 75 -1.03 6.86 7.84
C VAL A 75 -1.89 6.23 6.75
N LEU A 76 -2.92 5.52 7.16
CA LEU A 76 -3.91 4.88 6.30
C LEU A 76 -5.29 5.37 6.72
N ASN A 77 -5.75 6.42 6.04
CA ASN A 77 -7.00 7.10 6.38
C ASN A 77 -7.94 7.09 5.17
N ARG A 78 -7.53 7.76 4.08
CA ARG A 78 -8.26 7.76 2.81
C ARG A 78 -8.40 6.35 2.24
N GLY A 79 -7.34 5.55 2.34
CA GLY A 79 -7.34 4.16 1.89
C GLY A 79 -8.40 3.33 2.61
N LEU A 80 -8.56 3.48 3.92
CA LEU A 80 -9.62 2.78 4.68
C LEU A 80 -11.02 3.26 4.29
N ASP A 81 -11.21 4.56 4.07
CA ASP A 81 -12.53 5.13 3.74
C ASP A 81 -13.00 4.73 2.33
N GLU A 82 -12.09 4.64 1.36
CA GLU A 82 -12.43 4.40 -0.05
C GLU A 82 -12.27 2.92 -0.49
N ALA A 83 -11.62 2.06 0.30
CA ALA A 83 -11.30 0.69 -0.12
C ALA A 83 -12.52 -0.11 -0.57
N GLU A 84 -13.60 -0.11 0.21
CA GLU A 84 -14.82 -0.87 -0.10
C GLU A 84 -15.43 -0.42 -1.43
N GLN A 85 -15.58 0.90 -1.63
CA GLN A 85 -16.17 1.47 -2.84
C GLN A 85 -15.31 1.19 -4.09
N ARG A 86 -14.01 1.00 -3.90
CA ARG A 86 -13.04 0.69 -4.96
C ARG A 86 -12.84 -0.81 -5.17
N GLY A 87 -13.49 -1.65 -4.37
CA GLY A 87 -13.31 -3.11 -4.41
C GLY A 87 -11.92 -3.56 -3.96
N TRP A 88 -11.23 -2.75 -3.16
CA TRP A 88 -9.93 -3.11 -2.58
C TRP A 88 -10.13 -3.93 -1.31
N LEU A 89 -9.36 -5.01 -1.19
CA LEU A 89 -9.37 -5.86 0.00
C LEU A 89 -8.61 -5.15 1.12
N VAL A 90 -9.18 -5.08 2.31
CA VAL A 90 -8.47 -4.65 3.52
C VAL A 90 -8.24 -5.88 4.39
N VAL A 91 -6.97 -6.22 4.60
CA VAL A 91 -6.53 -7.32 5.47
C VAL A 91 -6.41 -6.79 6.88
N ASP A 92 -7.10 -7.41 7.83
CA ASP A 92 -6.99 -7.12 9.26
C ASP A 92 -5.91 -8.06 9.84
N MET A 93 -4.71 -7.54 10.10
CA MET A 93 -3.58 -8.37 10.52
C MET A 93 -3.89 -9.25 11.75
N ALA A 94 -4.54 -8.68 12.76
CA ALA A 94 -4.87 -9.39 14.00
C ALA A 94 -5.86 -10.55 13.79
N ARG A 95 -6.78 -10.42 12.82
CA ARG A 95 -7.84 -11.41 12.59
C ARG A 95 -7.49 -12.41 11.49
N ASP A 96 -6.84 -11.96 10.44
CA ASP A 96 -6.67 -12.71 9.21
C ASP A 96 -5.35 -13.49 9.19
N TRP A 97 -4.34 -13.07 9.96
CA TRP A 97 -3.04 -13.71 9.98
C TRP A 97 -2.86 -14.62 11.19
N LYS A 98 -2.63 -15.91 10.91
CA LYS A 98 -2.29 -16.90 11.94
C LYS A 98 -0.89 -16.68 12.54
N ARG A 99 0.00 -16.00 11.82
CA ARG A 99 1.40 -15.78 12.19
C ARG A 99 1.95 -14.57 11.43
N VAL A 100 2.54 -13.62 12.16
CA VAL A 100 3.17 -12.42 11.59
C VAL A 100 4.63 -12.71 11.17
N PHE A 101 5.46 -13.23 12.07
CA PHE A 101 6.88 -13.50 11.81
C PHE A 101 7.20 -14.98 11.65
N THR A 102 8.13 -15.31 10.75
CA THR A 102 8.57 -16.69 10.48
C THR A 102 9.82 -17.12 11.26
N GLY A 103 10.44 -16.21 12.02
CA GLY A 103 11.59 -16.50 12.88
C GLY A 103 11.20 -17.37 14.09
N ALA A 104 12.05 -18.32 14.46
CA ALA A 104 11.90 -19.02 15.73
C ALA A 104 12.05 -18.00 16.87
N ALA A 105 11.21 -18.11 17.90
CA ALA A 105 11.51 -17.49 19.18
C ALA A 105 12.72 -18.23 19.76
N ASP A 106 13.80 -17.49 20.03
CA ASP A 106 14.93 -17.99 20.84
C ASP A 106 14.45 -18.31 22.27
#